data_AF-A0A7L4R9M0-F1
#
_entry.id   AF-A0A7L4R9M0-F1
#
_cell.length_a   1.000
_cell.length_b   1.000
_cell.length_c   1.000
_cell.angle_alpha   90.00
_cell.angle_beta   90.00
_cell.angle_gamma   90.00
#
_symmetry.space_group_name_H-M   'P 1'
#
loop_
_entity.id
_entity.type
_entity.pdbx_description
1 polymer ?
#
loop_
_entity_poly.entity_id
_entity_poly.type
_entity_poly.pdbx_seq_one_letter_code
_entity_poly.pdbx_strand_id
1 'polypeptide(L)'
;MSDFMVLQPAFIDGRPGYIPPISVYWPEPAKPNINRFDSGGFDTDPAHACESVSRMIIEIMNWGQVDILLPGETPATQGRKYMNYLEAQDAVAKLIAGKESSHQYLSYEAAKLLGTNPLIQRYTLHLIIGSMAEDYVFAPGEKLEDLIRKEPRVPRRRTGMPDWLDYDDVPSITTGIFELASNLLGDLNSPSHSHFLQVLSDGTSRGLEILNGDLKFKSAKDRIMQYWDLAARYYAEGDMPRAFCALGHMMHLVQDIHMPTHVHNDPHGPGIAGGLDSLEPWYTLADYPHIARKADSPNIRIWSSKGIARPKLDTSWTKGNVGQKLGAFIDKIAINTQRYRSVDHMGTVKDQKKTGKLSPKECYDQAEYLVPLAIYKSAWLVSEFLDYHKRVYGIG
;
A
#
# COMPACT_ATOMS: atom_id res chain seq x y z
N MET A 1 3.75 31.99 13.07
CA MET A 1 2.55 31.73 13.91
C MET A 1 1.42 31.44 12.94
N SER A 2 1.20 30.16 12.65
CA SER A 2 0.29 29.69 11.59
C SER A 2 -0.94 29.07 12.23
N ASP A 3 -2.10 29.62 11.86
CA ASP A 3 -3.41 29.23 12.34
C ASP A 3 -3.72 27.74 12.12
N PHE A 4 -4.22 27.12 13.18
CA PHE A 4 -4.77 25.77 13.19
C PHE A 4 -6.13 25.77 12.48
N MET A 5 -6.18 25.18 11.29
CA MET A 5 -7.45 24.75 10.69
C MET A 5 -7.81 23.38 11.25
N VAL A 6 -8.51 23.38 12.39
CA VAL A 6 -9.38 22.27 12.77
C VAL A 6 -10.46 22.17 11.71
N LEU A 7 -10.69 20.97 11.18
CA LEU A 7 -11.82 20.68 10.30
C LEU A 7 -13.11 20.89 11.08
N GLN A 8 -13.65 22.11 11.05
CA GLN A 8 -15.07 22.33 11.30
C GLN A 8 -15.81 22.29 9.95
N PRO A 9 -16.95 21.59 9.85
CA PRO A 9 -17.73 21.54 8.63
C PRO A 9 -18.30 22.92 8.30
N ALA A 10 -17.97 23.44 7.13
CA ALA A 10 -18.57 24.65 6.59
C ALA A 10 -20.02 24.37 6.19
N PHE A 11 -20.96 25.04 6.85
CA PHE A 11 -22.34 25.17 6.41
C PHE A 11 -22.50 26.56 5.77
N ILE A 12 -22.90 26.61 4.50
CA ILE A 12 -23.40 27.81 3.83
C ILE A 12 -24.73 27.40 3.16
N ASP A 13 -25.81 28.10 3.51
CA ASP A 13 -27.19 27.99 3.00
C ASP A 13 -28.02 26.71 3.28
N GLY A 14 -27.71 25.98 4.34
CA GLY A 14 -28.68 25.08 5.00
C GLY A 14 -29.19 23.87 4.19
N ARG A 15 -28.74 23.67 2.96
CA ARG A 15 -28.90 22.42 2.19
C ARG A 15 -27.65 22.20 1.35
N PRO A 16 -26.95 21.06 1.47
CA PRO A 16 -25.90 20.73 0.51
C PRO A 16 -26.53 20.68 -0.89
N GLY A 17 -25.98 21.47 -1.81
CA GLY A 17 -26.29 21.35 -3.22
C GLY A 17 -26.04 19.92 -3.66
N TYR A 18 -27.12 19.19 -3.89
CA TYR A 18 -27.10 17.85 -4.46
C TYR A 18 -26.63 17.99 -5.90
N ILE A 19 -25.35 17.76 -6.13
CA ILE A 19 -24.86 17.41 -7.46
C ILE A 19 -25.27 15.96 -7.65
N PRO A 20 -26.24 15.63 -8.52
CA PRO A 20 -26.57 14.24 -8.78
C PRO A 20 -25.28 13.54 -9.23
N PRO A 21 -24.91 12.40 -8.63
CA PRO A 21 -23.80 11.63 -9.15
C PRO A 21 -24.10 11.31 -10.60
N ILE A 22 -23.21 11.70 -11.51
CA ILE A 22 -23.17 11.06 -12.83
C ILE A 22 -22.74 9.64 -12.54
N SER A 23 -23.73 8.74 -12.49
CA SER A 23 -23.55 7.30 -12.35
C SER A 23 -22.81 6.80 -13.59
N VAL A 24 -21.48 6.71 -13.49
CA VAL A 24 -20.73 5.76 -14.30
C VAL A 24 -21.09 4.41 -13.73
N TYR A 25 -21.96 3.68 -14.43
CA TYR A 25 -22.42 2.36 -14.03
C TYR A 25 -21.25 1.38 -14.24
N TRP A 26 -20.33 1.33 -13.28
CA TRP A 26 -19.77 0.03 -12.92
C TRP A 26 -20.97 -0.75 -12.41
N PRO A 27 -21.36 -1.89 -13.03
CA PRO A 27 -22.30 -2.75 -12.33
C PRO A 27 -21.68 -2.96 -10.96
N GLU A 28 -22.37 -2.55 -9.88
CA GLU A 28 -21.95 -2.98 -8.56
C GLU A 28 -21.76 -4.49 -8.72
N PRO A 29 -20.54 -5.03 -8.50
CA PRO A 29 -20.36 -6.47 -8.56
C PRO A 29 -21.48 -7.02 -7.71
N ALA A 30 -22.30 -7.91 -8.28
CA ALA A 30 -23.52 -8.39 -7.62
C ALA A 30 -23.11 -8.65 -6.18
N LYS A 31 -23.72 -7.90 -5.21
CA LYS A 31 -23.33 -7.97 -3.79
C LYS A 31 -23.06 -9.44 -3.53
N PRO A 32 -21.81 -9.85 -3.26
CA PRO A 32 -21.49 -11.26 -3.27
C PRO A 32 -22.54 -11.91 -2.39
N ASN A 33 -23.22 -12.93 -2.91
CA ASN A 33 -24.03 -13.78 -2.06
C ASN A 33 -22.99 -14.48 -1.18
N ILE A 34 -22.61 -13.82 -0.09
CA ILE A 34 -21.72 -14.35 0.92
C ILE A 34 -22.60 -15.37 1.62
N ASN A 35 -22.63 -16.58 1.06
CA ASN A 35 -23.10 -17.74 1.77
C ASN A 35 -22.35 -17.74 3.11
N ARG A 36 -23.09 -17.91 4.21
CA ARG A 36 -22.50 -18.22 5.52
C ARG A 36 -21.45 -19.30 5.29
N PHE A 37 -20.18 -18.94 5.36
CA PHE A 37 -19.11 -19.89 5.18
C PHE A 37 -18.81 -20.51 6.54
N ASP A 38 -18.99 -21.83 6.59
CA ASP A 38 -18.34 -22.69 7.56
C ASP A 38 -16.84 -22.39 7.57
N SER A 39 -16.26 -22.42 8.76
CA SER A 39 -14.83 -22.26 9.05
C SER A 39 -13.97 -23.43 8.52
N GLY A 40 -14.26 -23.92 7.32
CA GLY A 40 -13.49 -24.95 6.63
C GLY A 40 -12.08 -24.43 6.35
N GLY A 41 -11.14 -24.91 7.17
CA GLY A 41 -9.68 -24.90 7.06
C GLY A 41 -9.03 -23.89 6.13
N PHE A 42 -8.17 -23.04 6.69
CA PHE A 42 -6.97 -22.64 5.95
C PHE A 42 -6.31 -23.91 5.42
N ASP A 43 -5.93 -23.93 4.14
CA ASP A 43 -5.10 -24.99 3.62
C ASP A 43 -3.74 -24.86 4.32
N THR A 44 -3.55 -25.67 5.36
CA THR A 44 -2.33 -25.68 6.16
C THR A 44 -1.17 -26.33 5.41
N ASP A 45 -1.39 -26.84 4.20
CA ASP A 45 -0.33 -27.37 3.36
C ASP A 45 0.50 -26.22 2.76
N PRO A 46 1.75 -26.02 3.22
CA PRO A 46 2.62 -24.96 2.71
C PRO A 46 2.93 -25.11 1.22
N ALA A 47 2.83 -26.33 0.66
CA ALA A 47 3.08 -26.57 -0.76
C ALA A 47 1.98 -25.97 -1.65
N HIS A 48 0.71 -26.10 -1.23
CA HIS A 48 -0.42 -25.48 -1.94
C HIS A 48 -0.41 -23.95 -1.82
N ALA A 49 -0.03 -23.41 -0.66
CA ALA A 49 0.12 -21.97 -0.48
C ALA A 49 1.23 -21.38 -1.37
N CYS A 50 2.36 -22.09 -1.52
CA CYS A 50 3.45 -21.67 -2.40
C CYS A 50 3.04 -21.71 -3.89
N GLU A 51 2.27 -22.73 -4.31
CA GLU A 51 1.80 -22.85 -5.68
C GLU A 51 0.74 -21.79 -6.04
N SER A 52 -0.17 -21.46 -5.12
CA SER A 52 -1.18 -20.43 -5.33
C SER A 52 -0.57 -19.04 -5.46
N VAL A 53 0.39 -18.68 -4.60
CA VAL A 53 1.11 -17.41 -4.67
C VAL A 53 1.94 -17.31 -5.95
N SER A 54 2.63 -18.38 -6.35
CA SER A 54 3.42 -18.41 -7.59
C SER A 54 2.56 -18.20 -8.84
N ARG A 55 1.38 -18.84 -8.91
CA ARG A 55 0.43 -18.64 -10.01
C ARG A 55 -0.11 -17.20 -10.02
N MET A 56 -0.47 -16.69 -8.85
CA MET A 56 -0.94 -15.31 -8.69
C MET A 56 0.13 -14.31 -9.17
N ILE A 57 1.38 -14.46 -8.76
CA ILE A 57 2.49 -13.60 -9.21
C ILE A 57 2.64 -13.63 -10.74
N ILE A 58 2.58 -14.82 -11.35
CA ILE A 58 2.64 -14.95 -12.81
C ILE A 58 1.46 -14.24 -13.49
N GLU A 59 0.25 -14.36 -12.95
CA GLU A 59 -0.94 -13.67 -13.47
C GLU A 59 -0.82 -12.14 -13.33
N ILE A 60 -0.37 -11.65 -12.17
CA ILE A 60 -0.07 -10.23 -11.89
C ILE A 60 0.89 -9.67 -12.93
N MET A 61 2.03 -10.34 -13.11
CA MET A 61 3.07 -9.90 -14.05
C MET A 61 2.55 -9.88 -15.50
N ASN A 62 1.70 -10.84 -15.85
CA ASN A 62 1.07 -10.88 -17.16
C ASN A 62 0.07 -9.75 -17.35
N TRP A 63 -0.81 -9.52 -16.39
CA TRP A 63 -1.88 -8.51 -16.49
C TRP A 63 -1.37 -7.08 -16.43
N GLY A 64 -0.28 -6.80 -15.70
CA GLY A 64 0.33 -5.47 -15.63
C GLY A 64 0.86 -4.93 -16.97
N GLN A 65 0.86 -5.74 -18.03
CA GLN A 65 1.27 -5.37 -19.39
C GLN A 65 0.12 -5.42 -20.41
N VAL A 66 -1.10 -5.72 -19.98
CA VAL A 66 -2.25 -5.90 -20.86
C VAL A 66 -2.99 -4.58 -21.00
N ASP A 67 -3.11 -4.05 -22.22
CA ASP A 67 -3.91 -2.85 -22.44
C ASP A 67 -5.41 -3.16 -22.44
N ILE A 68 -6.22 -2.24 -21.94
CA ILE A 68 -7.67 -2.45 -21.83
C ILE A 68 -8.36 -1.77 -23.01
N LEU A 69 -9.14 -2.51 -23.79
CA LEU A 69 -9.92 -1.98 -24.89
C LEU A 69 -11.31 -1.55 -24.40
N LEU A 70 -11.64 -0.27 -24.61
CA LEU A 70 -12.99 0.23 -24.38
C LEU A 70 -13.97 -0.28 -25.46
N PRO A 71 -15.29 -0.28 -25.19
CA PRO A 71 -16.28 -0.71 -26.18
C PRO A 71 -16.12 0.05 -27.52
N GLY A 72 -15.89 -0.70 -28.60
CA GLY A 72 -15.71 -0.17 -29.95
C GLY A 72 -14.26 0.16 -30.34
N GLU A 73 -13.30 0.06 -29.43
CA GLU A 73 -11.87 0.20 -29.77
C GLU A 73 -11.32 -1.07 -30.44
N THR A 74 -10.30 -0.89 -31.27
CA THR A 74 -9.49 -1.97 -31.84
C THR A 74 -8.05 -1.87 -31.34
N PRO A 75 -7.30 -2.99 -31.27
CA PRO A 75 -5.87 -2.99 -30.94
C PRO A 75 -5.08 -1.97 -31.77
N ALA A 76 -4.48 -0.97 -31.11
CA ALA A 76 -3.74 0.09 -31.78
C ALA A 76 -2.32 -0.32 -32.21
N THR A 77 -1.75 -1.35 -31.58
CA THR A 77 -0.36 -1.79 -31.79
C THR A 77 -0.28 -3.31 -31.85
N GLN A 78 0.31 -3.84 -32.93
CA GLN A 78 0.59 -5.28 -33.07
C GLN A 78 1.60 -5.74 -32.01
N GLY A 79 1.39 -6.94 -31.47
CA GLY A 79 2.29 -7.56 -30.49
C GLY A 79 2.04 -7.18 -29.02
N ARG A 80 1.18 -6.19 -28.74
CA ARG A 80 0.67 -5.97 -27.37
C ARG A 80 -0.44 -6.97 -27.03
N LYS A 81 -0.52 -7.36 -25.76
CA LYS A 81 -1.67 -8.13 -25.23
C LYS A 81 -2.79 -7.14 -24.89
N TYR A 82 -4.02 -7.53 -25.20
CA TYR A 82 -5.21 -6.73 -24.93
C TYR A 82 -6.25 -7.55 -24.17
N MET A 83 -7.01 -6.87 -23.33
CA MET A 83 -8.18 -7.41 -22.63
C MET A 83 -9.34 -6.44 -22.86
N ASN A 84 -10.53 -6.96 -23.12
CA ASN A 84 -11.68 -6.07 -23.29
C ASN A 84 -12.18 -5.57 -21.91
N TYR A 85 -12.91 -4.45 -21.92
CA TYR A 85 -13.40 -3.84 -20.69
C TYR A 85 -14.25 -4.76 -19.79
N LEU A 86 -15.03 -5.68 -20.36
CA LEU A 86 -15.86 -6.62 -19.59
C LEU A 86 -15.01 -7.72 -18.93
N GLU A 87 -13.99 -8.22 -19.62
CA GLU A 87 -13.00 -9.15 -19.05
C GLU A 87 -12.23 -8.48 -17.90
N ALA A 88 -11.86 -7.21 -18.05
CA ALA A 88 -11.21 -6.45 -17.00
C ALA A 88 -12.11 -6.28 -15.78
N GLN A 89 -13.41 -6.01 -15.99
CA GLN A 89 -14.40 -5.94 -14.91
C GLN A 89 -14.55 -7.27 -14.17
N ASP A 90 -14.62 -8.38 -14.90
CA ASP A 90 -14.69 -9.72 -14.32
C ASP A 90 -13.42 -10.07 -13.53
N ALA A 91 -12.23 -9.70 -14.05
CA ALA A 91 -10.96 -9.86 -13.34
C ALA A 91 -10.93 -9.06 -12.03
N VAL A 92 -11.35 -7.78 -12.06
CA VAL A 92 -11.48 -6.96 -10.85
C VAL A 92 -12.42 -7.61 -9.84
N ALA A 93 -13.60 -8.06 -10.28
CA ALA A 93 -14.58 -8.70 -9.42
C ALA A 93 -14.05 -9.98 -8.75
N LYS A 94 -13.26 -10.78 -9.47
CA LYS A 94 -12.59 -11.97 -8.92
C LYS A 94 -11.52 -11.61 -7.89
N LEU A 95 -10.69 -10.61 -8.18
CA LEU A 95 -9.62 -10.18 -7.27
C LEU A 95 -10.19 -9.66 -5.94
N ILE A 96 -11.23 -8.82 -5.98
CA ILE A 96 -11.84 -8.26 -4.76
C ILE A 96 -12.71 -9.28 -4.00
N ALA A 97 -13.07 -10.40 -4.61
CA ALA A 97 -13.80 -11.47 -3.93
C ALA A 97 -12.89 -12.38 -3.07
N GLY A 98 -11.56 -12.25 -3.21
CA GLY A 98 -10.59 -13.00 -2.42
C GLY A 98 -10.60 -12.61 -0.95
N LYS A 99 -10.32 -13.57 -0.05
CA LYS A 99 -10.27 -13.33 1.42
C LYS A 99 -9.09 -12.45 1.85
N GLU A 100 -8.06 -12.36 1.03
CA GLU A 100 -6.81 -11.61 1.29
C GLU A 100 -6.75 -10.33 0.42
N SER A 101 -7.91 -9.79 0.05
CA SER A 101 -8.03 -8.73 -0.97
C SER A 101 -8.02 -7.30 -0.41
N SER A 102 -7.40 -7.09 0.75
CA SER A 102 -7.33 -5.83 1.50
C SER A 102 -6.97 -4.64 0.62
N HIS A 103 -5.78 -4.67 0.03
CA HIS A 103 -5.22 -3.59 -0.76
C HIS A 103 -5.95 -3.43 -2.10
N GLN A 104 -6.38 -4.55 -2.67
CA GLN A 104 -7.18 -4.62 -3.88
C GLN A 104 -8.49 -3.85 -3.69
N TYR A 105 -9.15 -4.07 -2.55
CA TYR A 105 -10.39 -3.42 -2.20
C TYR A 105 -10.21 -1.92 -1.91
N LEU A 106 -9.22 -1.55 -1.09
CA LEU A 106 -8.91 -0.15 -0.83
C LEU A 106 -8.58 0.61 -2.11
N SER A 107 -7.83 -0.02 -3.02
CA SER A 107 -7.47 0.54 -4.32
C SER A 107 -8.66 0.66 -5.26
N TYR A 108 -9.57 -0.32 -5.26
CA TYR A 108 -10.82 -0.25 -6.01
C TYR A 108 -11.72 0.90 -5.52
N GLU A 109 -11.93 1.03 -4.21
CA GLU A 109 -12.71 2.13 -3.65
C GLU A 109 -12.07 3.49 -3.93
N ALA A 110 -10.74 3.58 -3.87
CA ALA A 110 -10.03 4.81 -4.25
C ALA A 110 -10.24 5.14 -5.74
N ALA A 111 -10.16 4.17 -6.64
CA ALA A 111 -10.43 4.36 -8.07
C ALA A 111 -11.88 4.81 -8.33
N LYS A 112 -12.86 4.25 -7.60
CA LYS A 112 -14.28 4.68 -7.69
C LYS A 112 -14.47 6.15 -7.36
N LEU A 113 -13.77 6.70 -6.37
CA LEU A 113 -13.84 8.12 -6.04
C LEU A 113 -13.41 9.02 -7.21
N LEU A 114 -12.56 8.49 -8.10
CA LEU A 114 -12.03 9.18 -9.27
C LEU A 114 -12.80 8.88 -10.56
N GLY A 115 -13.87 8.08 -10.48
CA GLY A 115 -14.53 7.39 -11.59
C GLY A 115 -15.10 8.26 -12.72
N THR A 116 -14.94 9.58 -12.71
CA THR A 116 -15.20 10.43 -13.90
C THR A 116 -13.98 10.61 -14.81
N ASN A 117 -12.80 10.17 -14.40
CA ASN A 117 -11.60 10.24 -15.23
C ASN A 117 -11.55 9.01 -16.17
N PRO A 118 -11.50 9.19 -17.51
CA PRO A 118 -11.47 8.07 -18.46
C PRO A 118 -10.27 7.14 -18.30
N LEU A 119 -9.08 7.68 -17.95
CA LEU A 119 -7.89 6.86 -17.71
C LEU A 119 -8.07 5.98 -16.47
N ILE A 120 -8.69 6.51 -15.41
CA ILE A 120 -9.01 5.71 -14.23
C ILE A 120 -9.99 4.59 -14.60
N GLN A 121 -11.05 4.91 -15.35
CA GLN A 121 -12.01 3.89 -15.76
C GLN A 121 -11.33 2.76 -16.54
N ARG A 122 -10.44 3.11 -17.47
CA ARG A 122 -9.69 2.17 -18.29
C ARG A 122 -8.67 1.34 -17.50
N TYR A 123 -7.96 1.94 -16.56
CA TYR A 123 -6.80 1.33 -15.89
C TYR A 123 -7.03 1.00 -14.41
N THR A 124 -8.28 0.94 -13.93
CA THR A 124 -8.63 0.49 -12.57
C THR A 124 -7.99 -0.86 -12.21
N LEU A 125 -8.06 -1.84 -13.13
CA LEU A 125 -7.45 -3.16 -12.92
C LEU A 125 -5.94 -3.06 -12.63
N HIS A 126 -5.24 -2.15 -13.28
CA HIS A 126 -3.79 -1.98 -13.09
C HIS A 126 -3.44 -1.36 -11.74
N LEU A 127 -4.25 -0.42 -11.24
CA LEU A 127 -4.09 0.10 -9.88
C LEU A 127 -4.24 -1.02 -8.85
N ILE A 128 -5.24 -1.89 -9.04
CA ILE A 128 -5.51 -3.02 -8.14
C ILE A 128 -4.38 -4.06 -8.18
N ILE A 129 -3.92 -4.42 -9.39
CA ILE A 129 -2.82 -5.38 -9.58
C ILE A 129 -1.53 -4.84 -8.99
N GLY A 130 -1.17 -3.60 -9.30
CA GLY A 130 0.05 -2.98 -8.76
C GLY A 130 -0.01 -2.88 -7.24
N SER A 131 -1.19 -2.58 -6.69
CA SER A 131 -1.37 -2.58 -5.24
C SER A 131 -1.14 -3.97 -4.65
N MET A 132 -1.77 -5.01 -5.19
CA MET A 132 -1.56 -6.40 -4.74
C MET A 132 -0.11 -6.88 -4.92
N ALA A 133 0.56 -6.45 -5.97
CA ALA A 133 1.90 -6.91 -6.33
C ALA A 133 2.96 -6.43 -5.34
N GLU A 134 2.73 -5.32 -4.64
CA GLU A 134 3.76 -4.65 -3.84
C GLU A 134 4.33 -5.51 -2.70
N ASP A 135 3.54 -6.41 -2.10
CA ASP A 135 4.04 -7.35 -1.07
C ASP A 135 4.98 -8.44 -1.63
N TYR A 136 4.89 -8.72 -2.92
CA TYR A 136 5.47 -9.93 -3.54
C TYR A 136 6.48 -9.65 -4.64
N VAL A 137 6.40 -8.48 -5.28
CA VAL A 137 7.11 -8.16 -6.52
C VAL A 137 7.93 -6.90 -6.32
N PHE A 138 9.24 -7.04 -6.45
CA PHE A 138 10.15 -5.90 -6.49
C PHE A 138 9.87 -4.99 -7.70
N ALA A 139 10.23 -3.72 -7.58
CA ALA A 139 10.15 -2.82 -8.72
C ALA A 139 11.02 -3.35 -9.89
N PRO A 140 10.72 -2.97 -11.15
CA PRO A 140 11.50 -3.44 -12.30
C PRO A 140 13.01 -3.18 -12.16
N GLY A 141 13.79 -4.26 -12.08
CA GLY A 141 15.25 -4.22 -11.93
C GLY A 141 15.75 -4.04 -10.50
N GLU A 142 14.86 -3.85 -9.54
CA GLU A 142 15.17 -3.77 -8.11
C GLU A 142 15.44 -5.15 -7.53
N LYS A 143 16.37 -5.21 -6.59
CA LYS A 143 16.68 -6.41 -5.80
C LYS A 143 16.61 -6.09 -4.31
N LEU A 144 16.66 -7.12 -3.48
CA LEU A 144 16.67 -6.97 -2.03
C LEU A 144 17.78 -6.03 -1.53
N GLU A 145 18.97 -6.06 -2.14
CA GLU A 145 20.09 -5.20 -1.73
C GLU A 145 19.82 -3.71 -1.99
N ASP A 146 18.97 -3.40 -2.96
CA ASP A 146 18.55 -2.04 -3.25
C ASP A 146 17.59 -1.51 -2.16
N LEU A 147 16.96 -2.39 -1.39
CA LEU A 147 16.12 -2.03 -0.25
C LEU A 147 16.91 -1.81 1.02
N ILE A 148 18.15 -2.29 1.08
CA ILE A 148 19.01 -2.09 2.25
C ILE A 148 19.60 -0.67 2.20
N ARG A 149 19.37 0.11 3.24
CA ARG A 149 19.94 1.44 3.39
C ARG A 149 21.43 1.32 3.64
N LYS A 150 22.23 1.76 2.66
CA LYS A 150 23.68 1.91 2.81
C LYS A 150 23.96 3.10 3.73
N GLU A 151 24.43 2.84 4.94
CA GLU A 151 24.89 3.93 5.79
C GLU A 151 26.10 4.63 5.16
N PRO A 152 26.22 5.96 5.28
CA PRO A 152 27.45 6.64 4.92
C PRO A 152 28.58 5.98 5.72
N ARG A 153 29.61 5.48 5.03
CA ARG A 153 30.81 4.98 5.70
C ARG A 153 31.39 6.13 6.52
N VAL A 154 31.19 6.10 7.84
CA VAL A 154 31.90 6.99 8.74
C VAL A 154 33.29 6.38 8.90
N PRO A 155 34.35 6.98 8.33
CA PRO A 155 35.69 6.45 8.52
C PRO A 155 35.97 6.43 10.02
N ARG A 156 36.00 5.23 10.62
CA ARG A 156 36.38 5.08 12.02
C ARG A 156 37.88 5.35 12.08
N ARG A 157 38.28 6.59 12.35
CA ARG A 157 39.65 6.88 12.79
C ARG A 157 39.87 6.17 14.13
N ARG A 158 40.28 4.90 14.09
CA ARG A 158 40.88 4.25 15.25
C ARG A 158 42.27 4.85 15.41
N THR A 159 42.39 5.82 16.30
CA THR A 159 43.69 6.30 16.77
C THR A 159 44.50 5.11 17.30
N GLY A 160 45.56 4.73 16.59
CA GLY A 160 46.51 3.69 17.00
C GLY A 160 46.45 2.36 16.25
N MET A 161 45.62 2.19 15.22
CA MET A 161 45.67 1.00 14.34
C MET A 161 46.49 1.30 13.07
N PRO A 162 47.38 0.39 12.61
CA PRO A 162 48.15 0.58 11.38
C PRO A 162 47.24 0.62 10.14
N ASP A 163 47.52 1.52 9.20
CA ASP A 163 46.76 1.74 7.96
C ASP A 163 46.58 0.48 7.09
N TRP A 164 47.38 -0.57 7.29
CA TRP A 164 47.30 -1.83 6.53
C TRP A 164 46.31 -2.85 7.13
N LEU A 165 45.75 -2.56 8.31
CA LEU A 165 44.76 -3.38 9.01
C LEU A 165 43.34 -2.81 8.84
N ASP A 166 43.12 -2.07 7.75
CA ASP A 166 41.80 -1.66 7.32
C ASP A 166 41.06 -2.90 6.81
N TYR A 167 40.21 -3.45 7.67
CA TYR A 167 39.32 -4.59 7.40
C TYR A 167 38.21 -4.27 6.39
N ASP A 168 38.38 -3.23 5.57
CA ASP A 168 37.37 -2.63 4.69
C ASP A 168 37.00 -3.51 3.48
N ASP A 169 37.81 -4.54 3.18
CA ASP A 169 37.56 -5.54 2.13
C ASP A 169 37.11 -6.90 2.65
N VAL A 170 36.97 -7.08 3.97
CA VAL A 170 36.33 -8.29 4.49
C VAL A 170 34.83 -8.08 4.33
N PRO A 171 34.12 -8.91 3.52
CA PRO A 171 32.67 -8.87 3.47
C PRO A 171 32.20 -8.87 4.91
N SER A 172 31.50 -7.81 5.31
CA SER A 172 31.12 -7.69 6.71
C SER A 172 30.43 -9.00 7.08
N ILE A 173 30.76 -9.55 8.24
CA ILE A 173 30.14 -10.80 8.74
C ILE A 173 28.61 -10.74 8.56
N THR A 174 28.03 -9.55 8.57
CA THR A 174 26.63 -9.25 8.23
C THR A 174 26.17 -9.66 6.82
N THR A 175 26.97 -9.55 5.74
CA THR A 175 26.54 -9.97 4.39
C THR A 175 26.44 -11.50 4.30
N GLY A 176 27.43 -12.22 4.85
CA GLY A 176 27.40 -13.69 4.90
C GLY A 176 26.34 -14.23 5.86
N ILE A 177 26.10 -13.55 6.99
CA ILE A 177 24.98 -13.87 7.90
C ILE A 177 23.65 -13.55 7.22
N PHE A 178 23.55 -12.50 6.41
CA PHE A 178 22.31 -12.13 5.75
C PHE A 178 21.90 -13.13 4.67
N GLU A 179 22.83 -13.56 3.82
CA GLU A 179 22.55 -14.66 2.86
C GLU A 179 22.20 -15.97 3.57
N LEU A 180 22.86 -16.27 4.70
CA LEU A 180 22.53 -17.44 5.50
C LEU A 180 21.14 -17.30 6.15
N ALA A 181 20.82 -16.13 6.71
CA ALA A 181 19.54 -15.83 7.34
C ALA A 181 18.41 -15.76 6.32
N SER A 182 18.64 -15.26 5.09
CA SER A 182 17.63 -15.24 4.04
C SER A 182 17.30 -16.64 3.56
N ASN A 183 18.31 -17.50 3.47
CA ASN A 183 18.11 -18.92 3.17
C ASN A 183 17.47 -19.70 4.34
N LEU A 184 17.70 -19.30 5.59
CA LEU A 184 17.11 -19.94 6.77
C LEU A 184 15.70 -19.44 7.13
N LEU A 185 15.38 -18.17 6.84
CA LEU A 185 14.13 -17.52 7.24
C LEU A 185 13.10 -17.47 6.11
N GLY A 186 13.47 -17.84 4.87
CA GLY A 186 12.59 -18.06 3.72
C GLY A 186 11.90 -16.81 3.14
N ASP A 187 11.64 -15.80 3.98
CA ASP A 187 10.77 -14.66 3.71
C ASP A 187 11.56 -13.33 3.56
N LEU A 188 12.89 -13.36 3.72
CA LEU A 188 13.70 -12.13 3.61
C LEU A 188 13.78 -11.60 2.17
N ASN A 189 13.50 -12.41 1.15
CA ASN A 189 13.48 -11.97 -0.24
C ASN A 189 12.11 -11.41 -0.66
N SER A 190 11.59 -10.47 0.13
CA SER A 190 10.34 -9.77 -0.12
C SER A 190 10.53 -8.25 0.01
N PRO A 191 9.86 -7.45 -0.83
CA PRO A 191 9.82 -5.99 -0.71
C PRO A 191 9.18 -5.48 0.60
N SER A 192 8.42 -6.33 1.31
CA SER A 192 7.67 -6.02 2.54
C SER A 192 8.49 -5.32 3.63
N HIS A 193 9.80 -5.58 3.70
CA HIS A 193 10.71 -4.93 4.65
C HIS A 193 10.76 -3.41 4.51
N SER A 194 10.39 -2.88 3.35
CA SER A 194 10.36 -1.45 3.05
C SER A 194 8.96 -0.83 3.09
N HIS A 195 7.99 -1.52 3.72
CA HIS A 195 6.61 -1.02 3.89
C HIS A 195 6.45 -0.17 5.16
N PHE A 196 7.50 -0.12 5.98
CA PHE A 196 7.50 0.59 7.25
C PHE A 196 7.98 2.04 7.09
N LEU A 197 7.40 2.94 7.89
CA LEU A 197 7.78 4.34 7.95
C LEU A 197 7.52 4.92 9.34
N GLN A 198 8.58 5.11 10.12
CA GLN A 198 8.49 5.83 11.38
C GLN A 198 8.99 7.26 11.21
N VAL A 199 8.14 8.25 11.50
CA VAL A 199 8.55 9.66 11.61
C VAL A 199 8.89 9.95 13.06
N LEU A 200 10.08 10.53 13.28
CA LEU A 200 10.64 10.84 14.58
C LEU A 200 10.30 12.26 15.02
N SER A 201 10.49 12.55 16.31
CA SER A 201 10.16 13.85 16.91
C SER A 201 11.02 15.00 16.37
N ASP A 202 12.19 14.72 15.82
CA ASP A 202 13.05 15.69 15.14
C ASP A 202 12.66 15.95 13.68
N GLY A 203 11.58 15.31 13.20
CA GLY A 203 11.09 15.41 11.83
C GLY A 203 11.83 14.52 10.83
N THR A 204 12.80 13.72 11.27
CA THR A 204 13.43 12.71 10.42
C THR A 204 12.55 11.47 10.28
N SER A 205 12.79 10.66 9.24
CA SER A 205 12.05 9.42 9.00
C SER A 205 13.00 8.24 8.83
N ARG A 206 12.54 7.04 9.20
CA ARG A 206 13.27 5.78 9.01
C ARG A 206 12.35 4.64 8.61
N GLY A 207 12.90 3.66 7.89
CA GLY A 207 12.23 2.39 7.58
C GLY A 207 12.40 1.37 8.68
N LEU A 208 12.13 0.10 8.36
CA LEU A 208 12.32 -1.02 9.28
C LEU A 208 13.80 -1.19 9.63
N GLU A 209 14.05 -1.47 10.90
CA GLU A 209 15.37 -1.83 11.43
C GLU A 209 15.26 -3.19 12.12
N ILE A 210 16.09 -4.15 11.70
CA ILE A 210 16.15 -5.48 12.33
C ILE A 210 17.56 -5.75 12.84
N LEU A 211 17.73 -6.85 13.60
CA LEU A 211 19.03 -7.24 14.18
C LEU A 211 19.67 -6.10 15.00
N ASN A 212 18.89 -5.49 15.90
CA ASN A 212 19.32 -4.34 16.72
C ASN A 212 19.82 -3.13 15.92
N GLY A 213 19.34 -2.96 14.68
CA GLY A 213 19.69 -1.84 13.81
C GLY A 213 20.88 -2.09 12.90
N ASP A 214 21.47 -3.29 12.93
CA ASP A 214 22.55 -3.68 12.01
C ASP A 214 22.07 -3.74 10.55
N LEU A 215 20.77 -4.04 10.36
CA LEU A 215 20.14 -4.00 9.05
C LEU A 215 19.02 -2.97 9.04
N LYS A 216 19.15 -2.01 8.13
CA LYS A 216 18.20 -0.90 7.96
C LYS A 216 17.66 -0.96 6.55
N PHE A 217 16.34 -0.92 6.42
CA PHE A 217 15.69 -0.88 5.12
C PHE A 217 15.34 0.55 4.72
N LYS A 218 15.20 0.78 3.42
CA LYS A 218 14.51 1.94 2.87
C LYS A 218 13.10 1.99 3.45
N SER A 219 12.60 3.20 3.63
CA SER A 219 11.25 3.39 4.17
C SER A 219 10.18 3.29 3.09
N ALA A 220 8.92 3.13 3.49
CA ALA A 220 7.79 3.24 2.58
C ALA A 220 7.78 4.59 1.86
N LYS A 221 8.24 5.67 2.52
CA LYS A 221 8.39 6.99 1.90
C LYS A 221 9.35 6.96 0.71
N ASP A 222 10.51 6.33 0.86
CA ASP A 222 11.49 6.21 -0.22
C ASP A 222 10.91 5.43 -1.40
N ARG A 223 10.16 4.35 -1.12
CA ARG A 223 9.51 3.55 -2.16
C ARG A 223 8.35 4.27 -2.84
N ILE A 224 7.51 5.00 -2.11
CA ILE A 224 6.44 5.84 -2.68
C ILE A 224 7.05 6.85 -3.66
N MET A 225 8.17 7.49 -3.30
CA MET A 225 8.87 8.43 -4.19
C MET A 225 9.44 7.72 -5.44
N GLN A 226 10.03 6.53 -5.27
CA GLN A 226 10.51 5.71 -6.39
C GLN A 226 9.37 5.32 -7.35
N TYR A 227 8.22 4.89 -6.83
CA TYR A 227 7.08 4.54 -7.67
C TYR A 227 6.41 5.74 -8.33
N TRP A 228 6.43 6.91 -7.69
CA TRP A 228 6.03 8.16 -8.34
C TRP A 228 6.88 8.43 -9.58
N ASP A 229 8.21 8.36 -9.45
CA ASP A 229 9.14 8.61 -10.57
C ASP A 229 9.03 7.54 -11.67
N LEU A 230 8.79 6.28 -11.28
CA LEU A 230 8.58 5.19 -12.22
C LEU A 230 7.27 5.36 -13.00
N ALA A 231 6.16 5.68 -12.30
CA ALA A 231 4.88 5.99 -12.92
C ALA A 231 5.01 7.18 -13.86
N ALA A 232 5.70 8.25 -13.44
CA ALA A 232 5.95 9.44 -14.24
C ALA A 232 6.67 9.11 -15.56
N ARG A 233 7.68 8.23 -15.50
CA ARG A 233 8.42 7.77 -16.68
C ARG A 233 7.52 6.99 -17.65
N TYR A 234 6.84 5.96 -17.17
CA TYR A 234 5.93 5.16 -18.01
C TYR A 234 4.80 5.99 -18.60
N TYR A 235 4.26 6.93 -17.82
CA TYR A 235 3.22 7.85 -18.28
C TYR A 235 3.72 8.76 -19.41
N ALA A 236 4.94 9.29 -19.29
CA ALA A 236 5.57 10.10 -20.32
C ALA A 236 5.88 9.32 -21.61
N GLU A 237 6.17 8.02 -21.49
CA GLU A 237 6.42 7.10 -22.60
C GLU A 237 5.14 6.58 -23.27
N GLY A 238 3.96 6.87 -22.70
CA GLY A 238 2.67 6.34 -23.17
C GLY A 238 2.43 4.86 -22.79
N ASP A 239 3.23 4.29 -21.89
CA ASP A 239 3.05 2.95 -21.34
C ASP A 239 2.07 3.00 -20.15
N MET A 240 0.81 3.29 -20.47
CA MET A 240 -0.24 3.49 -19.46
C MET A 240 -0.47 2.27 -18.56
N PRO A 241 -0.51 1.01 -19.06
CA PRO A 241 -0.57 -0.18 -18.21
C PRO A 241 0.48 -0.16 -17.08
N ARG A 242 1.76 0.06 -17.41
CA ARG A 242 2.83 0.09 -16.42
C ARG A 242 2.80 1.33 -15.54
N ALA A 243 2.41 2.48 -16.08
CA ALA A 243 2.25 3.70 -15.30
C ALA A 243 1.21 3.51 -14.18
N PHE A 244 0.04 2.97 -14.51
CA PHE A 244 -1.02 2.71 -13.53
C PHE A 244 -0.69 1.54 -12.60
N CYS A 245 0.08 0.55 -13.05
CA CYS A 245 0.61 -0.48 -12.15
C CYS A 245 1.55 0.14 -11.10
N ALA A 246 2.50 0.99 -11.50
CA ALA A 246 3.38 1.70 -10.57
C ALA A 246 2.60 2.63 -9.60
N LEU A 247 1.53 3.28 -10.07
CA LEU A 247 0.62 4.01 -9.18
C LEU A 247 -0.10 3.08 -8.19
N GLY A 248 -0.44 1.85 -8.60
CA GLY A 248 -0.97 0.81 -7.71
C GLY A 248 0.01 0.45 -6.58
N HIS A 249 1.27 0.19 -6.91
CA HIS A 249 2.33 -0.06 -5.90
C HIS A 249 2.47 1.13 -4.92
N MET A 250 2.39 2.36 -5.45
CA MET A 250 2.39 3.57 -4.62
C MET A 250 1.17 3.64 -3.69
N MET A 251 -0.02 3.25 -4.16
CA MET A 251 -1.23 3.20 -3.35
C MET A 251 -1.13 2.18 -2.23
N HIS A 252 -0.55 1.00 -2.49
CA HIS A 252 -0.29 -0.01 -1.47
C HIS A 252 0.48 0.57 -0.29
N LEU A 253 1.62 1.19 -0.56
CA LEU A 253 2.46 1.78 0.49
C LEU A 253 1.78 2.93 1.22
N VAL A 254 0.94 3.72 0.52
CA VAL A 254 0.10 4.75 1.16
C VAL A 254 -0.91 4.09 2.10
N GLN A 255 -1.47 2.93 1.76
CA GLN A 255 -2.39 2.19 2.61
C GLN A 255 -1.66 1.58 3.82
N ASP A 256 -0.46 1.03 3.63
CA ASP A 256 0.37 0.51 4.72
C ASP A 256 0.70 1.59 5.75
N ILE A 257 1.06 2.80 5.35
CA ILE A 257 1.32 3.88 6.32
C ILE A 257 0.04 4.45 6.99
N HIS A 258 -1.15 3.95 6.65
CA HIS A 258 -2.38 4.12 7.44
C HIS A 258 -2.60 2.99 8.45
N MET A 259 -1.73 1.99 8.49
CA MET A 259 -1.71 0.93 9.50
C MET A 259 -0.73 1.32 10.63
N PRO A 260 -1.20 1.35 11.90
CA PRO A 260 -0.35 1.69 13.04
C PRO A 260 0.93 0.85 13.15
N THR A 261 0.86 -0.43 12.76
CA THR A 261 1.99 -1.37 12.79
C THR A 261 3.13 -0.94 11.87
N HIS A 262 2.81 -0.50 10.65
CA HIS A 262 3.80 -0.03 9.67
C HIS A 262 4.46 1.29 10.06
N VAL A 263 3.74 2.17 10.77
CA VAL A 263 4.31 3.46 11.20
C VAL A 263 5.02 3.44 12.55
N HIS A 264 4.95 2.30 13.24
CA HIS A 264 5.67 2.05 14.48
C HIS A 264 6.87 1.12 14.33
N ASN A 265 7.18 0.68 13.10
CA ASN A 265 8.20 -0.35 12.85
C ASN A 265 7.92 -1.61 13.69
N ASP A 266 6.68 -2.07 13.68
CA ASP A 266 6.21 -3.24 14.42
C ASP A 266 6.03 -4.41 13.43
N PRO A 267 7.12 -5.12 13.02
CA PRO A 267 7.02 -6.20 12.06
C PRO A 267 6.33 -7.41 12.71
N HIS A 268 5.30 -7.91 12.06
CA HIS A 268 4.49 -9.00 12.59
C HIS A 268 3.98 -9.82 11.41
N GLY A 269 4.65 -10.95 11.17
CA GLY A 269 4.42 -11.83 10.03
C GLY A 269 4.70 -13.29 10.40
N PRO A 270 4.19 -14.25 9.61
CA PRO A 270 4.22 -15.68 9.94
C PRO A 270 5.63 -16.24 10.17
N GLY A 271 6.67 -15.62 9.62
CA GLY A 271 8.07 -16.09 9.71
C GLY A 271 8.95 -15.44 10.79
N ILE A 272 8.58 -14.31 11.40
CA ILE A 272 9.54 -13.53 12.22
C ILE A 272 9.44 -13.83 13.72
N ALA A 273 8.25 -14.16 14.25
CA ALA A 273 8.06 -14.79 15.57
C ALA A 273 6.55 -14.92 15.86
N GLY A 274 5.95 -16.05 15.47
CA GLY A 274 4.77 -16.59 16.14
C GLY A 274 3.50 -15.72 16.15
N GLY A 275 2.78 -15.70 15.02
CA GLY A 275 1.34 -15.42 15.00
C GLY A 275 0.88 -14.70 13.75
N LEU A 276 -0.17 -15.21 13.10
CA LEU A 276 -1.02 -14.52 12.11
C LEU A 276 -1.88 -13.43 12.79
N ASP A 277 -1.27 -12.74 13.74
CA ASP A 277 -1.88 -11.82 14.66
C ASP A 277 -1.56 -10.39 14.20
N SER A 278 -2.08 -10.06 13.02
CA SER A 278 -1.96 -8.72 12.47
C SER A 278 -3.28 -7.96 12.58
N LEU A 279 -3.15 -6.68 12.93
CA LEU A 279 -4.23 -5.71 12.85
C LEU A 279 -4.77 -5.65 11.40
N GLU A 280 -3.93 -5.98 10.42
CA GLU A 280 -4.24 -6.10 9.00
C GLU A 280 -5.40 -7.08 8.71
N PRO A 281 -5.31 -8.40 9.00
CA PRO A 281 -6.44 -9.32 9.02
C PRO A 281 -7.66 -8.75 9.75
N TRP A 282 -7.50 -8.07 10.89
CA TRP A 282 -8.66 -7.52 11.58
C TRP A 282 -9.38 -6.43 10.75
N TYR A 283 -8.61 -5.58 10.06
CA TYR A 283 -9.12 -4.49 9.21
C TYR A 283 -9.84 -5.03 7.97
N THR A 284 -9.53 -6.26 7.56
CA THR A 284 -9.86 -6.80 6.24
C THR A 284 -10.90 -7.91 6.35
N LEU A 285 -10.85 -8.67 7.43
CA LEU A 285 -11.73 -9.79 7.74
C LEU A 285 -13.01 -9.36 8.47
N ALA A 286 -13.69 -8.36 7.92
CA ALA A 286 -15.00 -7.94 8.38
C ALA A 286 -16.05 -9.07 8.39
N ASP A 287 -15.76 -10.20 7.75
CA ASP A 287 -16.69 -11.31 7.46
C ASP A 287 -16.38 -12.65 8.16
N TYR A 288 -15.44 -12.72 9.12
CA TYR A 288 -15.23 -13.98 9.87
C TYR A 288 -16.31 -14.17 10.95
N PRO A 289 -17.09 -15.28 10.95
CA PRO A 289 -18.25 -15.45 11.85
C PRO A 289 -17.94 -15.36 13.36
N HIS A 290 -16.69 -15.62 13.76
CA HIS A 290 -16.25 -15.58 15.15
C HIS A 290 -15.64 -14.23 15.57
N ILE A 291 -15.34 -13.34 14.61
CA ILE A 291 -14.85 -11.97 14.85
C ILE A 291 -15.95 -10.95 14.53
N ALA A 292 -16.91 -11.30 13.66
CA ALA A 292 -18.09 -10.51 13.35
C ALA A 292 -18.88 -10.21 14.62
N ARG A 293 -19.19 -8.93 14.86
CA ARG A 293 -20.23 -8.57 15.83
C ARG A 293 -21.51 -9.34 15.46
N LYS A 294 -22.14 -9.96 16.47
CA LYS A 294 -23.34 -10.84 16.36
C LYS A 294 -24.20 -10.61 15.10
N ALA A 295 -24.48 -11.71 14.39
CA ALA A 295 -25.45 -11.86 13.31
C ALA A 295 -25.21 -10.94 12.10
N ASP A 296 -24.51 -11.51 11.10
CA ASP A 296 -24.62 -11.18 9.68
C ASP A 296 -24.29 -9.71 9.30
N SER A 297 -23.52 -9.01 10.14
CA SER A 297 -23.12 -7.61 9.90
C SER A 297 -21.59 -7.49 9.82
N PRO A 298 -21.02 -7.01 8.70
CA PRO A 298 -19.58 -6.86 8.56
C PRO A 298 -19.02 -5.91 9.63
N ASN A 299 -17.86 -6.26 10.22
CA ASN A 299 -17.27 -5.51 11.32
C ASN A 299 -16.93 -4.08 10.98
N ILE A 300 -16.60 -3.75 9.74
CA ILE A 300 -16.57 -2.37 9.26
C ILE A 300 -17.32 -2.41 7.95
N ARG A 301 -18.46 -1.74 7.91
CA ARG A 301 -19.04 -1.37 6.63
C ARG A 301 -18.14 -0.29 6.06
N ILE A 302 -17.09 -0.66 5.33
CA ILE A 302 -16.40 0.29 4.43
C ILE A 302 -17.48 0.94 3.52
N TRP A 303 -18.54 0.18 3.26
CA TRP A 303 -19.84 0.49 2.66
C TRP A 303 -20.74 1.52 3.37
N SER A 304 -20.47 1.92 4.62
CA SER A 304 -21.30 2.91 5.35
C SER A 304 -20.58 4.23 5.61
N SER A 305 -19.37 4.41 5.07
CA SER A 305 -18.76 5.73 5.02
C SER A 305 -19.74 6.65 4.27
N LYS A 306 -20.27 7.66 4.95
CA LYS A 306 -21.05 8.72 4.32
C LYS A 306 -20.22 9.20 3.15
N GLY A 307 -20.78 9.15 1.94
CA GLY A 307 -20.06 9.25 0.66
C GLY A 307 -18.78 10.06 0.77
N ILE A 308 -17.64 9.39 0.67
CA ILE A 308 -16.34 10.04 0.77
C ILE A 308 -16.27 11.09 -0.35
N ALA A 309 -16.10 12.35 0.04
CA ALA A 309 -16.02 13.43 -0.93
C ALA A 309 -14.80 13.23 -1.83
N ARG A 310 -14.91 13.67 -3.09
CA ARG A 310 -13.78 13.64 -4.00
C ARG A 310 -12.61 14.44 -3.45
N PRO A 311 -11.37 14.00 -3.70
CA PRO A 311 -10.21 14.74 -3.26
C PRO A 311 -10.14 16.13 -3.89
N LYS A 312 -9.72 17.13 -3.10
CA LYS A 312 -9.47 18.49 -3.59
C LYS A 312 -8.00 18.62 -3.96
N LEU A 313 -7.73 19.01 -5.20
CA LEU A 313 -6.37 19.12 -5.74
C LEU A 313 -5.58 20.30 -5.15
N ASP A 314 -4.27 20.11 -4.96
CA ASP A 314 -3.26 21.11 -4.61
C ASP A 314 -2.52 21.58 -5.88
N THR A 315 -3.04 22.63 -6.49
CA THR A 315 -2.46 23.24 -7.70
C THR A 315 -1.05 23.82 -7.51
N SER A 316 -0.52 23.88 -6.28
CA SER A 316 0.84 24.40 -6.02
C SER A 316 1.97 23.40 -6.29
N TRP A 317 1.65 22.19 -6.77
CA TRP A 317 2.63 21.22 -7.24
C TRP A 317 3.25 21.70 -8.57
N THR A 318 4.58 21.76 -8.58
CA THR A 318 5.42 22.20 -9.69
C THR A 318 6.62 21.26 -9.83
N LYS A 319 7.31 21.30 -10.98
CA LYS A 319 8.50 20.48 -11.23
C LYS A 319 9.59 20.68 -10.16
N GLY A 320 9.70 21.89 -9.60
CA GLY A 320 10.73 22.23 -8.61
C GLY A 320 10.42 21.80 -7.17
N ASN A 321 9.19 21.39 -6.85
CA ASN A 321 8.78 21.08 -5.48
C ASN A 321 8.03 19.75 -5.31
N VAL A 322 7.88 18.94 -6.36
CA VAL A 322 7.11 17.68 -6.32
C VAL A 322 7.62 16.74 -5.22
N GLY A 323 8.93 16.51 -5.13
CA GLY A 323 9.51 15.62 -4.11
C GLY A 323 9.31 16.13 -2.68
N GLN A 324 9.42 17.45 -2.47
CA GLN A 324 9.16 18.07 -1.16
C GLN A 324 7.68 17.92 -0.76
N LYS A 325 6.76 18.20 -1.69
CA LYS A 325 5.31 18.12 -1.47
C LYS A 325 4.86 16.69 -1.21
N LEU A 326 5.37 15.74 -2.00
CA LEU A 326 5.12 14.32 -1.84
C LEU A 326 5.66 13.82 -0.49
N GLY A 327 6.91 14.16 -0.15
CA GLY A 327 7.51 13.81 1.14
C GLY A 327 6.70 14.34 2.32
N ALA A 328 6.30 15.61 2.29
CA ALA A 328 5.49 16.22 3.35
C ALA A 328 4.07 15.61 3.45
N PHE A 329 3.48 15.22 2.32
CA PHE A 329 2.21 14.50 2.29
C PHE A 329 2.32 13.14 3.00
N ILE A 330 3.36 12.37 2.69
CA ILE A 330 3.64 11.05 3.29
C ILE A 330 3.91 11.18 4.79
N ASP A 331 4.77 12.12 5.20
CA ASP A 331 5.10 12.35 6.62
C ASP A 331 3.84 12.71 7.42
N LYS A 332 2.95 13.53 6.84
CA LYS A 332 1.70 13.91 7.49
C LYS A 332 0.77 12.72 7.71
N ILE A 333 0.74 11.76 6.79
CA ILE A 333 -0.02 10.52 6.98
C ILE A 333 0.58 9.75 8.15
N ALA A 334 1.89 9.45 8.09
CA ALA A 334 2.56 8.66 9.12
C ALA A 334 2.41 9.28 10.52
N ILE A 335 2.66 10.60 10.68
CA ILE A 335 2.48 11.31 11.95
C ILE A 335 1.03 11.21 12.47
N ASN A 336 0.04 11.23 11.58
CA ASN A 336 -1.36 11.10 11.99
C ASN A 336 -1.67 9.66 12.43
N THR A 337 -1.16 8.67 11.70
CA THR A 337 -1.32 7.24 12.01
C THR A 337 -0.60 6.84 13.30
N GLN A 338 0.58 7.40 13.60
CA GLN A 338 1.36 7.12 14.82
C GLN A 338 0.65 7.52 16.13
N ARG A 339 -0.48 8.22 16.06
CA ARG A 339 -1.33 8.52 17.22
C ARG A 339 -2.15 7.32 17.67
N TYR A 340 -2.33 6.35 16.78
CA TYR A 340 -3.06 5.12 17.03
C TYR A 340 -2.09 4.04 17.47
N ARG A 341 -2.54 3.16 18.36
CA ARG A 341 -1.68 2.11 18.93
C ARG A 341 -1.47 0.99 17.90
N SER A 342 -0.22 0.60 17.67
CA SER A 342 0.08 -0.74 17.16
C SER A 342 0.13 -1.69 18.35
N VAL A 343 -0.50 -2.85 18.24
CA VAL A 343 -0.19 -4.03 19.06
C VAL A 343 -0.66 -5.26 18.31
N ASP A 344 0.02 -6.38 18.57
CA ASP A 344 -0.53 -7.71 18.32
C ASP A 344 -1.80 -7.90 19.21
N HIS A 345 -2.79 -8.66 18.75
CA HIS A 345 -3.93 -9.09 19.57
C HIS A 345 -3.49 -9.97 20.74
N MET A 346 -2.21 -10.36 20.86
CA MET A 346 -1.67 -11.21 21.92
C MET A 346 -0.90 -10.49 23.04
N GLY A 347 -0.50 -9.23 22.87
CA GLY A 347 0.29 -8.45 23.84
C GLY A 347 1.62 -9.11 24.19
N THR A 348 2.22 -9.87 23.26
CA THR A 348 3.29 -10.81 23.60
C THR A 348 4.67 -10.19 23.68
N VAL A 349 4.89 -9.04 23.03
CA VAL A 349 6.16 -8.33 23.11
C VAL A 349 6.36 -7.76 24.51
N LYS A 350 7.60 -7.83 25.03
CA LYS A 350 7.95 -7.46 26.40
C LYS A 350 7.47 -6.07 26.83
N ASP A 351 7.41 -5.12 25.90
CA ASP A 351 6.89 -3.77 26.13
C ASP A 351 5.36 -3.67 26.00
N GLN A 352 4.72 -4.57 25.24
CA GLN A 352 3.26 -4.66 25.12
C GLN A 352 2.59 -5.31 26.33
N LYS A 353 3.33 -6.11 27.12
CA LYS A 353 2.87 -6.58 28.45
C LYS A 353 2.44 -5.43 29.38
N LYS A 354 2.93 -4.21 29.14
CA LYS A 354 2.59 -3.00 29.91
C LYS A 354 1.38 -2.25 29.36
N THR A 355 1.09 -2.35 28.06
CA THR A 355 0.00 -1.61 27.40
C THR A 355 -1.23 -2.46 27.10
N GLY A 356 -1.10 -3.79 27.12
CA GLY A 356 -2.17 -4.74 26.84
C GLY A 356 -2.57 -4.83 25.36
N LYS A 357 -3.36 -5.85 25.02
CA LYS A 357 -3.98 -6.09 23.70
C LYS A 357 -4.96 -4.96 23.35
N LEU A 358 -5.18 -4.68 22.06
CA LEU A 358 -6.36 -3.88 21.67
C LEU A 358 -7.63 -4.68 21.97
N SER A 359 -8.61 -4.01 22.54
CA SER A 359 -9.98 -4.51 22.54
C SER A 359 -10.55 -4.50 21.11
N PRO A 360 -11.49 -5.38 20.77
CA PRO A 360 -12.20 -5.32 19.49
C PRO A 360 -12.87 -3.98 19.22
N LYS A 361 -13.25 -3.24 20.28
CA LYS A 361 -13.77 -1.88 20.14
C LYS A 361 -12.68 -0.91 19.67
N GLU A 362 -11.49 -0.96 20.26
CA GLU A 362 -10.37 -0.12 19.82
C GLU A 362 -9.97 -0.44 18.38
N CYS A 363 -9.87 -1.71 17.99
CA CYS A 363 -9.58 -2.07 16.59
C CYS A 363 -10.64 -1.46 15.65
N TYR A 364 -11.93 -1.55 16.01
CA TYR A 364 -13.03 -0.95 15.25
C TYR A 364 -12.89 0.56 15.14
N ASP A 365 -12.71 1.25 16.27
CA ASP A 365 -12.64 2.71 16.31
C ASP A 365 -11.45 3.24 15.47
N GLN A 366 -10.31 2.53 15.50
CA GLN A 366 -9.14 2.89 14.68
C GLN A 366 -9.43 2.69 13.20
N ALA A 367 -9.96 1.53 12.83
CA ALA A 367 -10.18 1.16 11.45
C ALA A 367 -11.32 1.96 10.79
N GLU A 368 -12.39 2.28 11.53
CA GLU A 368 -13.48 3.16 11.10
C GLU A 368 -12.94 4.53 10.65
N TYR A 369 -11.85 5.00 11.26
CA TYR A 369 -11.20 6.25 10.89
C TYR A 369 -10.13 6.07 9.80
N LEU A 370 -9.21 5.11 9.98
CA LEU A 370 -8.01 4.97 9.15
C LEU A 370 -8.32 4.42 7.75
N VAL A 371 -9.26 3.49 7.61
CA VAL A 371 -9.60 2.89 6.31
C VAL A 371 -10.19 3.91 5.32
N PRO A 372 -11.22 4.71 5.67
CA PRO A 372 -11.69 5.77 4.78
C PRO A 372 -10.61 6.81 4.44
N LEU A 373 -9.71 7.10 5.39
CA LEU A 373 -8.61 8.01 5.16
C LEU A 373 -7.59 7.43 4.17
N ALA A 374 -7.25 6.14 4.27
CA ALA A 374 -6.38 5.45 3.33
C ALA A 374 -6.94 5.47 1.91
N ILE A 375 -8.24 5.19 1.76
CA ILE A 375 -8.96 5.26 0.47
C ILE A 375 -8.88 6.69 -0.10
N TYR A 376 -9.26 7.68 0.71
CA TYR A 376 -9.24 9.08 0.28
C TYR A 376 -7.84 9.56 -0.12
N LYS A 377 -6.80 9.21 0.67
CA LYS A 377 -5.42 9.63 0.43
C LYS A 377 -4.81 8.95 -0.78
N SER A 378 -5.14 7.68 -1.01
CA SER A 378 -4.77 6.97 -2.24
C SER A 378 -5.40 7.64 -3.47
N ALA A 379 -6.70 7.93 -3.42
CA ALA A 379 -7.42 8.61 -4.50
C ALA A 379 -6.87 10.03 -4.74
N TRP A 380 -6.57 10.77 -3.66
CA TRP A 380 -5.98 12.10 -3.74
C TRP A 380 -4.64 12.05 -4.46
N LEU A 381 -3.74 11.14 -4.07
CA LEU A 381 -2.40 11.06 -4.64
C LEU A 381 -2.41 10.70 -6.13
N VAL A 382 -3.27 9.77 -6.55
CA VAL A 382 -3.47 9.45 -7.97
C VAL A 382 -4.03 10.65 -8.74
N SER A 383 -4.95 11.41 -8.14
CA SER A 383 -5.50 12.62 -8.77
C SER A 383 -4.44 13.71 -8.94
N GLU A 384 -3.61 13.93 -7.92
CA GLU A 384 -2.48 14.86 -7.98
C GLU A 384 -1.50 14.46 -9.09
N PHE A 385 -1.17 13.18 -9.20
CA PHE A 385 -0.30 12.67 -10.25
C PHE A 385 -0.83 13.02 -11.64
N LEU A 386 -2.10 12.69 -11.91
CA LEU A 386 -2.72 12.95 -13.22
C LEU A 386 -2.85 14.45 -13.51
N ASP A 387 -3.28 15.24 -12.54
CA ASP A 387 -3.42 16.70 -12.70
C ASP A 387 -2.05 17.38 -12.92
N TYR A 388 -1.05 17.02 -12.11
CA TYR A 388 0.32 17.52 -12.26
C TYR A 388 0.89 17.21 -13.64
N HIS A 389 0.80 15.95 -14.10
CA HIS A 389 1.36 15.56 -15.39
C HIS A 389 0.61 16.20 -16.57
N LYS A 390 -0.70 16.37 -16.46
CA LYS A 390 -1.50 17.12 -17.44
C LYS A 390 -1.09 18.58 -17.51
N ARG A 391 -0.96 19.27 -16.37
CA ARG A 391 -0.60 20.70 -16.33
C ARG A 391 0.84 20.96 -16.77
N VAL A 392 1.79 20.14 -16.34
CA VAL A 392 3.23 20.40 -16.54
C VAL A 392 3.72 19.90 -17.89
N TYR A 393 3.16 18.78 -18.39
CA TYR A 393 3.65 18.14 -19.62
C TYR A 393 2.62 18.11 -20.74
N GLY A 394 1.36 18.53 -20.50
CA GLY A 394 0.30 18.48 -21.50
C GLY A 394 -0.16 17.04 -21.84
N ILE A 395 0.14 16.08 -20.97
CA ILE A 395 -0.18 14.66 -21.15
C ILE A 395 -1.46 14.36 -20.37
N GLY A 396 -2.56 14.00 -21.02
CA GLY A 396 -3.77 13.56 -20.34
C GLY A 396 -5.02 13.45 -21.20
#